data_AF-A0A6B1KUX2-F1
#
_entry.id   AF-A0A6B1KUX2-F1
#
_cell.length_a   1.000
_cell.length_b   1.000
_cell.length_c   1.000
_cell.angle_alpha   90.00
_cell.angle_beta   90.00
_cell.angle_gamma   90.00
#
_symmetry.space_group_name_H-M   'P 1'
#
loop_
_entity.id
_entity.type
_entity.pdbx_description
1 polymer ?
#
loop_
_entity_poly.entity_id
_entity_poly.type
_entity_poly.pdbx_seq_one_letter_code
_entity_poly.pdbx_strand_id
1 'polypeptide(L)'
;SKKITVDARGEILELKDTVNTMVEQLRAFADEVTRVAREVGTDGRLGGRAQVLGVSGVWRDLTDNVNSMADNLTSQVRNIAQVATAVAQGDLSRKIDVDAR
;
A
#
# COMPACT_ATOMS: atom_id res chain seq x y z
N SER A 1 9.43 15.57 -9.02
CA SER A 1 10.83 15.36 -8.58
C SER A 1 11.79 15.72 -9.73
N LYS A 2 13.09 15.88 -9.48
CA LYS A 2 14.08 16.25 -10.51
C LYS A 2 14.76 14.98 -11.06
N LYS A 3 14.78 14.81 -12.38
CA LYS A 3 15.59 13.78 -13.07
C LYS A 3 16.95 14.37 -13.43
N ILE A 4 17.98 13.53 -13.56
CA ILE A 4 19.27 13.97 -14.08
C ILE A 4 19.17 13.97 -15.61
N THR A 5 19.22 15.17 -16.20
CA THR A 5 19.08 15.39 -17.66
C THR A 5 20.39 15.79 -18.35
N VAL A 6 21.51 15.79 -17.61
CA VAL A 6 22.83 16.17 -18.15
C VAL A 6 23.35 15.08 -19.07
N ASP A 7 24.03 15.49 -20.14
CA ASP A 7 24.71 14.58 -21.06
C ASP A 7 25.86 13.86 -20.33
N ALA A 8 25.79 12.54 -20.32
CA ALA A 8 26.73 11.65 -19.66
C ALA A 8 27.18 10.56 -20.64
N ARG A 9 28.40 10.05 -20.47
CA ARG A 9 28.96 8.98 -21.29
C ARG A 9 29.67 7.96 -20.40
N GLY A 10 29.81 6.73 -20.90
CA GLY A 10 30.45 5.63 -20.16
C GLY A 10 29.75 5.34 -18.83
N GLU A 11 30.54 5.06 -17.79
CA GLU A 11 30.05 4.71 -16.44
C GLU A 11 29.12 5.77 -15.82
N ILE A 12 29.31 7.06 -16.17
CA ILE A 12 28.44 8.14 -15.66
C ILE A 12 27.04 8.07 -16.31
N LEU A 13 26.93 7.57 -17.55
CA LEU A 13 25.63 7.33 -18.17
C LEU A 13 24.89 6.18 -17.47
N GLU A 14 25.59 5.08 -17.19
CA GLU A 14 25.01 3.93 -16.48
C GLU A 14 24.55 4.32 -15.06
N LEU A 15 25.36 5.11 -14.35
CA LEU A 15 24.98 5.64 -13.04
C LEU A 15 23.76 6.57 -13.15
N LYS A 16 23.73 7.47 -14.14
CA LYS A 16 22.59 8.37 -14.40
C LYS A 16 21.31 7.58 -14.61
N ASP A 17 21.36 6.53 -15.43
CA ASP A 17 20.20 5.73 -15.78
C ASP A 17 19.73 4.88 -14.59
N THR A 18 20.66 4.34 -13.81
CA THR A 18 20.36 3.64 -12.55
C THR A 18 19.67 4.58 -11.55
N VAL A 19 20.21 5.78 -11.33
CA VAL A 19 19.61 6.77 -10.43
C VAL A 19 18.24 7.23 -10.92
N ASN A 20 18.09 7.49 -12.22
CA ASN A 20 16.79 7.88 -12.78
C ASN A 20 15.75 6.76 -12.62
N THR A 21 16.15 5.49 -12.81
CA THR A 21 15.27 4.33 -12.57
C THR A 21 14.83 4.25 -11.11
N MET A 22 15.76 4.41 -10.16
CA MET A 22 15.41 4.45 -8.73
C MET A 22 14.45 5.60 -8.40
N VAL A 23 14.63 6.77 -9.00
CA VAL A 23 13.75 7.92 -8.80
C VAL A 23 12.35 7.66 -9.37
N GLU A 24 12.24 6.98 -10.50
CA GLU A 24 10.95 6.59 -11.09
C GLU A 24 10.22 5.58 -10.22
N GLN A 25 10.92 4.55 -9.74
CA GLN A 25 10.37 3.56 -8.80
C GLN A 25 9.88 4.22 -7.51
N LEU A 26 10.66 5.15 -6.93
CA LEU A 26 10.25 5.89 -5.74
C LEU A 26 8.97 6.72 -5.98
N ARG A 27 8.84 7.36 -7.15
CA ARG A 27 7.62 8.12 -7.49
C ARG A 27 6.41 7.20 -7.61
N ALA A 28 6.55 6.12 -8.36
CA ALA A 28 5.47 5.14 -8.54
C ALA A 28 5.02 4.55 -7.20
N PHE A 29 5.97 4.23 -6.32
CA PHE A 29 5.68 3.78 -4.97
C PHE A 29 4.92 4.84 -4.15
N ALA A 30 5.41 6.07 -4.11
CA ALA A 30 4.78 7.15 -3.34
C ALA A 30 3.35 7.45 -3.80
N ASP A 31 3.12 7.48 -5.11
CA ASP A 31 1.79 7.68 -5.70
C ASP A 31 0.84 6.54 -5.30
N GLU A 32 1.32 5.29 -5.35
CA GLU A 32 0.50 4.12 -5.07
C GLU A 32 0.17 3.98 -3.57
N VAL A 33 1.13 4.24 -2.69
CA VAL A 33 0.88 4.26 -1.23
C VAL A 33 -0.10 5.38 -0.86
N THR A 34 0.05 6.56 -1.46
CA THR A 34 -0.88 7.68 -1.24
C THR A 34 -2.30 7.31 -1.67
N ARG A 35 -2.43 6.63 -2.81
CA ARG A 35 -3.72 6.15 -3.32
C ARG A 35 -4.37 5.15 -2.35
N VAL A 36 -3.64 4.11 -1.94
CA VAL A 36 -4.17 3.07 -1.04
C VAL A 36 -4.54 3.65 0.33
N ALA A 37 -3.71 4.53 0.89
CA ALA A 37 -3.99 5.18 2.15
C ALA A 37 -5.28 6.02 2.10
N ARG A 38 -5.51 6.73 0.99
CA ARG A 38 -6.75 7.48 0.78
C ARG A 38 -7.94 6.55 0.62
N GLU A 39 -7.86 5.56 -0.27
CA GLU A 39 -8.98 4.66 -0.55
C GLU A 39 -9.42 3.87 0.67
N VAL A 40 -8.48 3.19 1.34
CA VAL A 40 -8.81 2.30 2.47
C VAL A 40 -9.02 3.11 3.75
N GLY A 41 -8.16 4.11 4.00
CA GLY A 41 -8.16 4.86 5.26
C GLY A 41 -9.14 6.03 5.31
N THR A 42 -9.43 6.69 4.19
CA THR A 42 -10.28 7.90 4.15
C THR A 42 -11.62 7.63 3.49
N ASP A 43 -11.61 7.03 2.29
CA ASP A 43 -12.83 6.81 1.50
C ASP A 43 -13.61 5.55 1.95
N GLY A 44 -13.00 4.72 2.81
CA GLY A 44 -13.59 3.46 3.28
C GLY A 44 -13.74 2.39 2.20
N ARG A 45 -13.03 2.53 1.07
CA ARG A 45 -12.99 1.54 -0.01
C ARG A 45 -12.07 0.38 0.39
N LEU A 46 -12.64 -0.58 1.09
CA LEU A 46 -11.92 -1.72 1.65
C LEU A 46 -11.48 -2.72 0.57
N GLY A 47 -10.30 -3.31 0.75
CA GLY A 47 -9.70 -4.29 -0.17
C GLY A 47 -8.79 -3.68 -1.25
N GLY A 48 -8.54 -2.37 -1.19
CA GLY A 48 -7.53 -1.70 -2.04
C GLY A 48 -6.12 -2.17 -1.69
N ARG A 49 -5.32 -2.47 -2.71
CA ARG A 49 -3.92 -2.89 -2.58
C ARG A 49 -3.03 -2.03 -3.47
N ALA A 50 -1.79 -1.84 -3.05
CA ALA A 50 -0.74 -1.20 -3.81
C ALA A 50 -0.12 -2.20 -4.79
N GLN A 51 -0.01 -1.80 -6.06
CA GLN A 51 0.70 -2.54 -7.09
C GLN A 51 1.77 -1.64 -7.73
N VAL A 52 3.03 -1.87 -7.39
CA VAL A 52 4.16 -1.15 -7.97
C VAL A 52 4.97 -2.11 -8.83
N LEU A 53 5.06 -1.84 -10.13
CA LEU A 53 5.80 -2.70 -11.07
C LEU A 53 7.31 -2.50 -10.93
N GLY A 54 8.06 -3.59 -11.04
CA GLY A 54 9.52 -3.56 -11.08
C GLY A 54 10.21 -3.22 -9.75
N VAL A 55 9.50 -3.27 -8.62
CA VAL A 55 10.11 -3.10 -7.29
C VAL A 55 10.74 -4.40 -6.80
N SER A 56 11.91 -4.29 -6.18
CA SER A 56 12.64 -5.38 -5.55
C SER A 56 13.32 -4.91 -4.26
N GLY A 57 13.72 -5.85 -3.40
CA GLY A 57 14.35 -5.55 -2.12
C GLY A 57 13.45 -4.67 -1.25
N VAL A 58 14.04 -3.65 -0.63
CA VAL A 58 13.36 -2.75 0.33
C VAL A 58 12.05 -2.17 -0.21
N TRP A 59 11.98 -1.83 -1.50
CA TRP A 59 10.76 -1.27 -2.10
C TRP A 59 9.60 -2.28 -2.16
N ARG A 60 9.93 -3.54 -2.40
CA ARG A 60 8.94 -4.62 -2.38
C ARG A 60 8.44 -4.83 -0.96
N ASP A 61 9.35 -4.88 0.01
CA ASP A 61 9.02 -5.06 1.42
C ASP A 61 8.11 -3.93 1.94
N LEU A 62 8.40 -2.69 1.55
CA LEU A 62 7.53 -1.55 1.90
C LEU A 62 6.14 -1.65 1.25
N THR A 63 6.06 -2.11 -0.01
CA THR A 63 4.78 -2.33 -0.70
C THR A 63 3.96 -3.43 0.00
N ASP A 64 4.62 -4.52 0.38
CA ASP A 64 4.01 -5.64 1.09
C ASP A 64 3.52 -5.24 2.49
N ASN A 65 4.25 -4.36 3.18
CA ASN A 65 3.84 -3.82 4.48
C ASN A 65 2.59 -2.93 4.37
N VAL A 66 2.52 -2.06 3.37
CA VAL A 66 1.32 -1.22 3.11
C VAL A 66 0.12 -2.10 2.78
N ASN A 67 0.32 -3.14 1.96
CA ASN A 67 -0.73 -4.11 1.65
C ASN A 67 -1.22 -4.85 2.88
N SER A 68 -0.32 -5.27 3.76
CA SER A 68 -0.67 -5.95 5.01
C SER A 68 -1.49 -5.03 5.93
N MET A 69 -1.13 -3.75 6.01
CA MET A 69 -1.91 -2.76 6.77
C MET A 69 -3.32 -2.57 6.19
N ALA A 70 -3.44 -2.45 4.87
CA ALA A 70 -4.72 -2.31 4.19
C ALA A 70 -5.63 -3.54 4.37
N ASP A 71 -5.04 -4.75 4.30
CA ASP A 71 -5.74 -6.02 4.53
C ASP A 71 -6.24 -6.12 5.97
N ASN A 72 -5.39 -5.79 6.94
CA ASN A 72 -5.74 -5.82 8.36
C ASN A 72 -6.90 -4.87 8.65
N LEU A 73 -6.84 -3.63 8.16
CA LEU A 73 -7.92 -2.66 8.33
C LEU A 73 -9.22 -3.12 7.65
N THR A 74 -9.13 -3.66 6.44
CA THR A 74 -10.27 -4.23 5.71
C THR A 74 -10.93 -5.36 6.49
N SER A 75 -10.14 -6.29 7.02
CA SER A 75 -10.62 -7.43 7.80
C SER A 75 -11.31 -6.96 9.08
N GLN A 76 -10.67 -6.05 9.82
CA GLN A 76 -11.20 -5.46 11.05
C GLN A 76 -12.56 -4.80 10.84
N VAL A 77 -12.68 -3.92 9.83
CA VAL A 77 -13.94 -3.21 9.55
C VAL A 77 -15.04 -4.19 9.11
N ARG A 78 -14.72 -5.21 8.30
CA ARG A 78 -15.70 -6.23 7.90
C ARG A 78 -16.17 -7.08 9.09
N ASN A 79 -15.27 -7.44 10.01
CA ASN A 79 -15.65 -8.17 11.22
C ASN A 79 -16.62 -7.35 12.08
N ILE A 80 -16.30 -6.07 12.32
CA ILE A 80 -17.18 -5.14 13.04
C ILE A 80 -18.56 -5.06 12.37
N ALA A 81 -18.62 -4.92 11.05
CA ALA A 81 -19.88 -4.85 10.30
C ALA A 81 -20.72 -6.14 10.44
N GLN A 82 -20.08 -7.31 10.43
CA GLN A 82 -20.77 -8.59 10.63
C GLN A 82 -21.35 -8.71 12.04
N VAL A 83 -20.58 -8.34 13.07
CA VAL A 83 -21.05 -8.37 14.46
C VAL A 83 -22.18 -7.37 14.68
N ALA A 84 -22.06 -6.15 14.15
CA ALA A 84 -23.12 -5.14 14.23
C ALA A 84 -24.42 -5.63 13.55
N THR A 85 -24.30 -6.33 12.42
CA THR A 85 -25.45 -6.94 11.73
C THR A 85 -26.10 -8.04 12.58
N ALA A 86 -25.31 -8.92 13.20
CA ALA A 86 -25.82 -9.97 14.08
C ALA A 86 -26.55 -9.40 15.31
N VAL A 87 -25.96 -8.38 15.95
CA VAL A 87 -26.59 -7.67 17.07
C VAL A 87 -27.91 -7.02 16.65
N ALA A 88 -27.97 -6.38 15.48
CA ALA A 88 -29.21 -5.81 14.95
C ALA A 88 -30.29 -6.87 14.66
N GLN A 89 -29.89 -8.11 14.39
CA GLN A 89 -30.77 -9.27 14.23
C GLN A 89 -31.12 -9.96 15.57
N GLY A 90 -30.60 -9.47 16.70
CA GLY A 90 -30.86 -10.00 18.03
C GLY A 90 -29.88 -11.08 18.51
N ASP A 91 -28.84 -11.41 17.72
CA ASP A 91 -27.79 -12.34 18.13
C ASP A 91 -26.65 -11.60 18.86
N LEU A 92 -26.71 -11.63 20.19
CA LEU A 92 -25.69 -11.06 21.09
C LEU A 92 -24.54 -12.01 21.40
N SER A 93 -24.55 -13.24 20.86
CA SER A 93 -23.49 -14.22 21.11
C SER A 93 -22.22 -13.93 20.30
N ARG A 94 -22.32 -13.13 19.24
CA ARG A 94 -21.20 -12.75 18.37
C ARG A 94 -20.33 -11.69 19.04
N LYS A 95 -19.02 -11.90 18.98
CA LYS A 95 -18.01 -10.94 19.48
C LYS A 95 -17.15 -10.46 18.33
N ILE A 96 -16.68 -9.22 18.45
CA ILE A 96 -15.67 -8.68 17.55
C ILE A 96 -14.35 -9.38 17.92
N ASP A 97 -13.87 -10.22 17.02
CA ASP A 97 -12.61 -10.93 17.16
C ASP A 97 -11.57 -10.28 16.23
N VAL A 98 -10.74 -9.42 16.79
CA VAL A 98 -9.65 -8.78 16.05
C VAL A 98 -8.36 -9.49 16.42
N ASP A 99 -7.81 -10.26 15.47
CA ASP A 99 -6.47 -10.80 15.59
C ASP A 99 -5.49 -9.62 15.39
N ALA A 100 -4.98 -9.07 16.50
CA ALA A 100 -3.95 -8.04 16.50
C ALA A 100 -2.59 -8.75 16.32
N ARG A 101 -2.09 -8.78 15.08
CA ARG A 101 -0.76 -9.28 14.74
C ARG A 101 0.27 -8.16 14.77
#